data_AF-A0A2U2N7Q8-F1
#
_entry.id   AF-A0A2U2N7Q8-F1
#
_cell.length_a   1.000
_cell.length_b   1.000
_cell.length_c   1.000
_cell.angle_alpha   90.00
_cell.angle_beta   90.00
_cell.angle_gamma   90.00
#
_symmetry.space_group_name_H-M   'P 1'
#
loop_
_entity.id
_entity.type
_entity.pdbx_description
1 polymer ?
#
loop_
_entity_poly.entity_id
_entity_poly.type
_entity_poly.pdbx_seq_one_letter_code
_entity_poly.pdbx_strand_id
1 'polypeptide(L)' 'MRQCCVTQRDTASAIGISPQLLGNKLHGRANYTLRDLSRLADYFDVSIDYLTGRSDIKQPMEVK' A
#
# COMPACT_ATOMS: atom_id res chain seq x y z
N MET A 1 -4.57 -20.60 6.22
CA MET A 1 -4.15 -19.35 5.57
C MET A 1 -3.93 -18.33 6.66
N ARG A 2 -2.70 -17.83 6.86
CA ARG A 2 -2.42 -16.80 7.86
C ARG A 2 -3.05 -15.50 7.37
N GLN A 3 -4.26 -15.21 7.85
CA GLN A 3 -4.90 -13.92 7.70
C GLN A 3 -4.07 -12.95 8.54
N CYS A 4 -3.12 -12.24 7.91
CA CYS A 4 -2.40 -11.18 8.60
C CYS A 4 -3.45 -10.19 9.10
N CYS A 5 -3.58 -10.05 10.41
CA CYS A 5 -4.57 -9.23 11.09
C CYS A 5 -4.32 -7.72 10.91
N VAL A 6 -3.94 -7.30 9.72
CA VAL A 6 -3.74 -5.90 9.39
C VAL A 6 -5.10 -5.35 9.02
N THR A 7 -5.66 -4.53 9.90
CA THR A 7 -6.93 -3.87 9.60
C THR A 7 -6.69 -2.66 8.71
N GLN A 8 -7.72 -2.21 7.98
CA GLN A 8 -7.65 -0.96 7.22
C GLN A 8 -7.23 0.21 8.13
N ARG A 9 -7.59 0.16 9.42
CA ARG A 9 -7.20 1.18 10.39
C ARG A 9 -5.68 1.19 10.64
N ASP A 10 -5.06 0.03 10.74
CA ASP A 10 -3.62 -0.11 10.97
C ASP A 10 -2.83 0.36 9.75
N THR A 11 -3.26 -0.04 8.54
CA THR A 11 -2.66 0.44 7.28
C THR A 11 -2.81 1.96 7.15
N ALA A 12 -3.99 2.51 7.43
CA ALA A 12 -4.22 3.95 7.37
C ALA A 12 -3.30 4.72 8.34
N SER A 13 -3.16 4.20 9.57
CA SER A 13 -2.25 4.78 10.56
C SER A 13 -0.78 4.71 10.12
N ALA A 14 -0.37 3.60 9.51
CA ALA A 14 1.01 3.41 9.06
C ALA A 14 1.39 4.34 7.90
N ILE A 15 0.47 4.57 6.96
CA ILE A 15 0.72 5.47 5.81
C ILE A 15 0.39 6.94 6.10
N GLY A 16 -0.11 7.22 7.32
CA GLY A 16 -0.38 8.56 7.81
C GLY A 16 -1.61 9.23 7.19
N ILE A 17 -2.67 8.46 6.90
CA ILE A 17 -3.95 8.98 6.41
C ILE A 17 -5.11 8.54 7.31
N SER A 18 -6.25 9.23 7.20
CA SER A 18 -7.43 8.80 7.94
C SER A 18 -7.99 7.47 7.39
N PRO A 19 -8.54 6.59 8.24
CA PRO A 19 -9.18 5.34 7.78
C PRO A 19 -10.31 5.60 6.77
N GLN A 20 -11.03 6.72 6.92
CA GLN A 20 -12.07 7.13 5.98
C GLN A 20 -11.48 7.49 4.61
N LEU A 21 -10.36 8.21 4.56
CA LEU A 21 -9.67 8.51 3.30
C LEU A 21 -9.13 7.23 2.64
N LEU A 22 -8.56 6.31 3.42
CA LEU A 22 -8.15 5.01 2.90
C LEU A 22 -9.36 4.25 2.31
N GLY A 23 -10.48 4.20 3.05
CA GLY A 23 -11.73 3.60 2.58
C GLY A 23 -12.21 4.24 1.27
N ASN A 24 -12.20 5.56 1.16
CA ASN A 24 -12.58 6.24 -0.09
C ASN A 24 -11.66 5.86 -1.25
N LYS A 25 -10.36 5.74 -1.03
CA LYS A 25 -9.39 5.32 -2.06
C LYS A 25 -9.63 3.87 -2.50
N LEU A 26 -9.85 2.95 -1.56
CA LEU A 26 -10.13 1.54 -1.84
C LEU A 26 -11.41 1.33 -2.66
N HIS A 27 -12.42 2.17 -2.44
CA HIS A 27 -13.69 2.12 -3.19
C HIS A 27 -13.70 3.01 -4.44
N GLY A 28 -12.55 3.56 -4.86
CA GLY A 28 -12.44 4.38 -6.08
C GLY A 28 -13.10 5.77 -5.98
N ARG A 29 -13.47 6.22 -4.79
CA ARG A 29 -14.05 7.56 -4.54
C ARG A 29 -12.99 8.65 -4.39
N ALA A 30 -11.72 8.27 -4.27
CA ALA A 30 -10.57 9.16 -4.22
C ALA A 30 -9.37 8.52 -4.90
N ASN A 31 -8.52 9.33 -5.54
CA ASN A 31 -7.31 8.84 -6.20
C ASN A 31 -6.16 8.63 -5.20
N TYR A 32 -5.28 7.67 -5.49
CA TYR A 32 -4.02 7.52 -4.79
C TYR A 32 -3.01 8.56 -5.28
N THR A 33 -2.27 9.16 -4.36
CA THR A 33 -1.11 9.99 -4.67
C THR A 33 0.15 9.12 -4.73
N LEU A 34 1.22 9.61 -5.37
CA LEU A 34 2.51 8.92 -5.35
C LEU A 34 3.04 8.70 -3.92
N ARG A 35 2.75 9.64 -3.00
CA ARG A 35 3.09 9.51 -1.57
C ARG A 35 2.35 8.35 -0.91
N ASP A 36 1.07 8.17 -1.23
CA ASP A 36 0.28 7.04 -0.69
C ASP A 36 0.85 5.71 -1.19
N LEU A 37 1.14 5.62 -2.48
CA LEU A 37 1.70 4.42 -3.10
C LEU A 37 3.09 4.09 -2.55
N SER A 38 3.97 5.07 -2.40
CA SER A 38 5.29 4.89 -1.79
C SER A 38 5.16 4.32 -0.37
N ARG A 39 4.31 4.91 0.46
CA ARG A 39 4.14 4.45 1.85
C ARG A 39 3.49 3.09 1.97
N LEU A 40 2.56 2.77 1.07
CA LEU A 40 1.97 1.43 0.99
C LEU A 40 3.03 0.40 0.59
N ALA A 41 3.87 0.73 -0.39
CA ALA A 41 4.99 -0.10 -0.81
C ALA A 41 5.97 -0.33 0.34
N ASP A 42 6.38 0.73 1.04
CA ASP A 42 7.25 0.65 2.22
C ASP A 42 6.62 -0.16 3.36
N TYR A 43 5.32 0.01 3.61
CA TYR A 43 4.61 -0.68 4.69
C TYR A 43 4.47 -2.18 4.45
N PHE A 44 4.25 -2.59 3.20
CA PHE A 44 4.12 -3.99 2.83
C PHE A 44 5.45 -4.63 2.41
N ASP A 45 6.55 -3.87 2.45
CA ASP A 45 7.88 -4.29 1.99
C ASP A 45 7.85 -4.84 0.54
N VAL A 46 7.20 -4.10 -0.35
CA VAL A 46 7.07 -4.45 -1.78
C VAL A 46 7.48 -3.29 -2.68
N SER A 47 7.75 -3.60 -3.95
CA SER A 47 7.97 -2.57 -4.97
C SER A 47 6.68 -1.85 -5.34
N ILE A 48 6.79 -0.59 -5.77
CA ILE A 48 5.64 0.17 -6.30
C ILE A 48 5.08 -0.51 -7.57
N ASP A 49 5.95 -1.12 -8.38
CA ASP A 49 5.53 -1.84 -9.59
C ASP A 49 4.70 -3.08 -9.25
N TYR A 50 5.05 -3.81 -8.18
CA TYR A 50 4.23 -4.89 -7.66
C TYR A 50 2.91 -4.38 -7.09
N LEU A 51 2.95 -3.30 -6.29
CA LEU A 51 1.75 -2.71 -5.71
C LEU A 51 0.73 -2.25 -6.77
N THR A 52 1.22 -1.77 -7.92
CA THR A 52 0.39 -1.29 -9.03
C THR A 52 0.05 -2.36 -10.07
N GLY A 53 0.54 -3.59 -9.89
CA GLY A 53 0.30 -4.70 -10.82
C GLY A 53 1.04 -4.58 -12.16
N ARG A 54 2.09 -3.75 -12.22
CA ARG A 54 2.96 -3.61 -13.40
C ARG A 54 4.04 -4.69 -13.46
N SER A 55 4.28 -5.38 -12.35
CA SER A 55 5.28 -6.42 -12.23
C SER A 55 4.83 -7.48 -11.22
N ASP A 56 5.17 -8.74 -11.48
CA ASP A 56 4.98 -9.85 -10.53
C ASP A 56 6.11 -9.93 -9.49
N ILE A 57 7.14 -9.07 -9.62
CA ILE A 57 8.32 -9.07 -8.75
C ILE A 57 8.03 -8.27 -7.47
N LYS A 58 7.79 -8.98 -6.37
CA LYS A 58 7.45 -8.40 -5.06
C LYS A 58 8.49 -7.43 -4.54
N GLN A 59 9.77 -7.78 -4.61
CA GLN A 59 10.84 -6.97 -4.04
C GLN A 59 11.49 -6.14 -5.14
N PRO A 60 11.74 -4.83 -4.92
CA PRO A 60 12.64 -4.11 -5.81
C PRO A 60 13.98 -4.84 -5.78
N MET A 61 14.60 -5.01 -6.94
CA MET A 61 15.90 -5.68 -7.03
C MET A 61 16.88 -4.92 -6.13
N GLU A 62 17.33 -5.53 -5.02
CA GLU A 62 18.43 -4.97 -4.22
C GLU A 62 19.67 -4.93 -5.12
N VAL A 63 19.97 -3.76 -5.67
CA VAL A 63 21.29 -3.48 -6.22
C VAL A 63 22.17 -3.15 -5.01
N LYS A 64 22.97 -4.12 -4.59
CA LYS A 64 24.03 -3.91 -3.59
C LYS A 64 25.08 -2.93 -4.08
#